data_AF-A0AAF0RSG9-F1
#
_entry.id   AF-A0AAF0RSG9-F1
#
_cell.length_a   1.000
_cell.length_b   1.000
_cell.length_c   1.000
_cell.angle_alpha   90.00
_cell.angle_beta   90.00
_cell.angle_gamma   90.00
#
_symmetry.space_group_name_H-M   'P 1'
#
loop_
_entity.id
_entity.type
_entity.pdbx_description
1 polymer ?
#
loop_
_entity_poly.entity_id
_entity_poly.type
_entity_poly.pdbx_seq_one_letter_code
_entity_poly.pdbx_strand_id
1 'polypeptide(L)'
;MTDLPTRRSRRLAEVSQARAAAAEPPTVAIDLRAPAPVPEIVTGRRRDRGRATPAPDGTRVMGILNVTPDSFSDGGLHQAYDAAVEHARELVAAGADIVDVGGESTRPGADRVPVEVEQQRVLPVVQQLVAEGIPVSVDTMNAATAERAVDLGAAIVNDVSGGLADDDMARVVRDTGAGFVVMHWRGHSDRMYRNAEYVHAVDEVRREVELRVAELIVVGVRQEQVVIDPGLGFAKQGAQNWEILAGYERFASIGLPVLVAASRKRFLEGVGSAAGAPPKDRDLATAAISLLAAERGAWGVRVHDPAPTRAVLDVWDAWRAARS
;
A
#
# COMPACT_ATOMS: atom_id res chain seq x y z
N MET A 1 32.17 10.72 67.26
CA MET A 1 31.84 9.50 66.48
C MET A 1 30.71 9.86 65.54
N THR A 2 31.05 10.25 64.32
CA THR A 2 30.10 10.58 63.26
C THR A 2 29.51 9.28 62.71
N ASP A 3 28.20 9.14 62.84
CA ASP A 3 27.45 7.94 62.43
C ASP A 3 27.42 7.87 60.89
N LEU A 4 28.14 6.91 60.32
CA LEU A 4 28.22 6.72 58.88
C LEU A 4 26.94 5.99 58.41
N PRO A 5 26.17 6.54 57.47
CA PRO A 5 24.92 5.94 57.05
C PRO A 5 25.15 4.53 56.49
N THR A 6 24.39 3.57 57.02
CA THR A 6 24.43 2.16 56.58
C THR A 6 24.15 2.03 55.08
N ARG A 7 24.66 0.96 54.45
CA ARG A 7 24.44 0.65 53.03
C ARG A 7 22.95 0.63 52.64
N ARG A 8 22.06 0.30 53.59
CA ARG A 8 20.61 0.28 53.37
C ARG A 8 20.00 1.69 53.28
N SER A 9 20.46 2.62 54.12
CA SER A 9 20.06 4.03 54.05
C SER A 9 20.54 4.75 52.78
N ARG A 10 21.75 4.43 52.28
CA ARG A 10 22.22 4.96 50.99
C ARG A 10 21.38 4.46 49.81
N ARG A 11 21.04 3.17 49.80
CA ARG A 11 20.23 2.57 48.73
C ARG A 11 18.80 3.13 48.66
N LEU A 12 18.20 3.44 49.81
CA LEU A 12 16.87 4.09 49.86
C LEU A 12 16.92 5.54 49.36
N ALA A 13 17.99 6.27 49.69
CA ALA A 13 18.20 7.63 49.18
C ALA A 13 18.46 7.65 47.66
N GLU A 14 19.23 6.70 47.14
CA GLU A 14 19.49 6.53 45.69
C GLU A 14 18.20 6.18 44.91
N VAL A 15 17.35 5.30 45.45
CA VAL A 15 16.05 4.96 44.82
C VAL A 15 15.08 6.14 44.86
N SER A 16 15.11 6.94 45.94
CA SER A 16 14.29 8.16 46.05
C SER A 16 14.75 9.25 45.09
N GLN A 17 16.06 9.44 44.91
CA GLN A 17 16.62 10.39 43.95
C GLN A 17 16.40 9.95 42.50
N ALA A 18 16.49 8.65 42.20
CA ALA A 18 16.19 8.11 40.88
C ALA A 18 14.70 8.29 40.50
N ARG A 19 13.78 8.21 41.47
CA ARG A 19 12.36 8.53 41.27
C ARG A 19 12.09 10.02 41.09
N ALA A 20 12.86 10.88 41.75
CA ALA A 20 12.74 12.33 41.60
C ALA A 20 13.40 12.87 40.30
N ALA A 21 14.34 12.12 39.72
CA ALA A 21 15.03 12.45 38.46
C ALA A 21 14.39 11.81 37.21
N ALA A 22 13.42 10.90 37.38
CA ALA A 22 12.62 10.41 36.26
C ALA A 22 11.65 11.53 35.85
N ALA A 23 11.93 12.17 34.71
CA ALA A 23 10.96 13.02 34.05
C ALA A 23 9.62 12.28 33.97
N GLU A 24 8.52 12.95 34.29
CA GLU A 24 7.18 12.39 34.08
C GLU A 24 7.12 11.83 32.65
N PRO A 25 6.59 10.62 32.45
CA PRO A 25 6.43 10.10 31.10
C PRO A 25 5.68 11.16 30.28
N PRO A 26 6.12 11.47 29.05
CA PRO A 26 5.47 12.49 28.25
C PRO A 26 3.98 12.16 28.21
N THR A 27 3.18 13.08 28.74
CA THR A 27 1.73 12.91 28.70
C THR A 27 1.35 13.09 27.25
N VAL A 28 1.09 11.98 26.56
CA VAL A 28 0.54 12.01 25.20
C VAL A 28 -0.87 12.57 25.37
N ALA A 29 -1.05 13.84 25.03
CA ALA A 29 -2.37 14.40 24.88
C ALA A 29 -3.08 13.61 23.79
N ILE A 30 -4.05 12.78 24.17
CA ILE A 30 -4.91 12.08 23.23
C ILE A 30 -5.83 13.17 22.66
N ASP A 31 -5.58 13.61 21.42
CA ASP A 31 -6.52 14.49 20.71
C ASP A 31 -7.83 13.71 20.54
N LEU A 32 -8.87 14.15 21.26
CA LEU A 32 -10.20 13.54 21.28
C LEU A 32 -11.07 13.99 20.08
N ARG A 33 -10.50 14.65 19.07
CA ARG A 33 -11.21 14.88 17.81
C ARG A 33 -11.76 13.55 17.30
N ALA A 34 -13.05 13.55 16.95
CA ALA A 34 -13.67 12.40 16.33
C ALA A 34 -12.84 12.02 15.10
N PRO A 35 -12.37 10.77 14.99
CA PRO A 35 -11.53 10.37 13.87
C PRO A 35 -12.29 10.55 12.56
N ALA A 36 -11.60 11.00 11.52
CA ALA A 36 -12.18 11.09 10.19
C ALA A 36 -12.70 9.71 9.75
N PRO A 37 -13.88 9.62 9.10
CA PRO A 37 -14.45 8.35 8.67
C PRO A 37 -13.54 7.68 7.64
N VAL A 38 -13.43 6.35 7.69
CA VAL A 38 -12.66 5.61 6.69
C VAL A 38 -13.40 5.65 5.35
N PRO A 39 -12.72 5.90 4.22
CA PRO A 39 -13.35 5.95 2.91
C PRO A 39 -14.12 4.67 2.55
N GLU A 40 -15.31 4.82 1.97
CA GLU A 40 -16.13 3.68 1.49
C GLU A 40 -15.38 2.83 0.46
N ILE A 41 -14.40 3.38 -0.25
CA ILE A 41 -13.60 2.58 -1.18
C ILE A 41 -12.75 1.53 -0.46
N VAL A 42 -12.43 1.73 0.82
CA VAL A 42 -11.70 0.78 1.67
C VAL A 42 -12.67 -0.19 2.35
N THR A 43 -13.70 0.35 3.02
CA THR A 43 -14.61 -0.41 3.90
C THR A 43 -15.92 -0.86 3.25
N GLY A 44 -16.32 -0.18 2.18
CA GLY A 44 -17.64 -0.27 1.59
C GLY A 44 -17.80 -1.37 0.56
N ARG A 45 -19.07 -1.71 0.31
CA ARG A 45 -19.49 -2.60 -0.78
C ARG A 45 -19.52 -1.79 -2.08
N ARG A 46 -19.19 -2.39 -3.22
CA ARG A 46 -19.28 -1.71 -4.53
C ARG A 46 -20.74 -1.29 -4.75
N ARG A 47 -21.04 0.01 -4.69
CA ARG A 47 -22.38 0.52 -5.02
C ARG A 47 -22.59 0.35 -6.52
N ASP A 48 -23.70 -0.27 -6.86
CA ASP A 48 -24.08 -0.67 -8.21
C ASP A 48 -24.02 0.51 -9.19
N ARG A 49 -23.07 0.48 -10.13
CA ARG A 49 -23.04 1.40 -11.28
C ARG A 49 -23.99 0.85 -12.35
N GLY A 50 -25.30 0.94 -12.09
CA GLY A 50 -26.35 0.84 -13.11
C GLY A 50 -26.44 -0.47 -13.91
N ARG A 51 -26.02 -1.63 -13.40
CA ARG A 51 -26.36 -2.93 -14.00
C ARG A 51 -27.41 -3.64 -13.14
N ALA A 52 -28.35 -4.35 -13.78
CA ALA A 52 -29.59 -4.83 -13.16
C ALA A 52 -29.43 -6.02 -12.18
N THR A 53 -28.29 -6.17 -11.50
CA THR A 53 -28.10 -7.19 -10.46
C THR A 53 -27.07 -6.72 -9.43
N PRO A 54 -27.40 -6.72 -8.13
CA PRO A 54 -26.44 -6.36 -7.09
C PRO A 54 -25.37 -7.46 -6.99
N ALA A 55 -24.16 -7.19 -7.49
CA ALA A 55 -23.02 -8.07 -7.32
C ALA A 55 -22.52 -8.00 -5.86
N PRO A 56 -22.23 -9.13 -5.18
CA PRO A 56 -21.56 -9.09 -3.89
C PRO A 56 -20.11 -8.63 -4.10
N ASP A 57 -19.68 -7.61 -3.35
CA ASP A 57 -18.31 -7.42 -2.85
C ASP A 57 -17.16 -7.87 -3.79
N GLY A 58 -17.14 -7.36 -5.03
CA GLY A 58 -16.15 -7.75 -6.04
C GLY A 58 -14.74 -7.20 -5.78
N THR A 59 -13.72 -7.94 -6.23
CA THR A 59 -12.31 -7.50 -6.20
C THR A 59 -12.13 -6.22 -7.00
N ARG A 60 -11.53 -5.21 -6.38
CA ARG A 60 -11.28 -3.89 -6.99
C ARG A 60 -10.09 -3.93 -7.95
N VAL A 61 -10.16 -3.18 -9.03
CA VAL A 61 -9.03 -2.96 -9.94
C VAL A 61 -8.37 -1.63 -9.63
N MET A 62 -7.12 -1.67 -9.19
CA MET A 62 -6.29 -0.50 -8.88
C MET A 62 -5.30 -0.27 -10.02
N GLY A 63 -5.54 0.75 -10.84
CA GLY A 63 -4.73 1.10 -12.00
C GLY A 63 -3.48 1.89 -11.61
N ILE A 64 -2.31 1.49 -12.09
CA ILE A 64 -1.03 2.13 -11.77
C ILE A 64 -0.79 3.33 -12.69
N LEU A 65 -0.64 4.51 -12.10
CA LEU A 65 -0.23 5.74 -12.79
C LEU A 65 1.13 6.22 -12.26
N ASN A 66 2.19 5.93 -13.01
CA ASN A 66 3.53 6.43 -12.67
C ASN A 66 3.79 7.78 -13.34
N VAL A 67 4.03 8.81 -12.53
CA VAL A 67 4.34 10.18 -12.96
C VAL A 67 5.86 10.40 -12.84
N THR A 68 6.64 9.64 -13.61
CA THR A 68 8.12 9.60 -13.54
C THR A 68 8.80 10.29 -14.73
N PRO A 69 10.08 10.71 -14.64
CA PRO A 69 10.65 11.79 -15.46
C PRO A 69 11.00 11.48 -16.92
N ASP A 70 10.63 10.32 -17.47
CA ASP A 70 10.77 10.10 -18.92
C ASP A 70 10.01 11.18 -19.75
N SER A 71 9.14 11.97 -19.09
CA SER A 71 8.36 13.09 -19.63
C SER A 71 8.66 14.48 -19.02
N PHE A 72 9.54 14.62 -18.01
CA PHE A 72 9.63 15.85 -17.19
C PHE A 72 10.91 16.71 -17.35
N SER A 73 11.87 16.36 -18.22
CA SER A 73 13.20 16.98 -18.19
C SER A 73 13.38 18.32 -18.92
N ASP A 74 12.50 18.78 -19.83
CA ASP A 74 12.81 19.95 -20.68
C ASP A 74 11.60 20.88 -20.95
N GLY A 75 11.04 21.50 -19.91
CA GLY A 75 9.96 22.50 -20.06
C GLY A 75 8.56 21.92 -20.34
N GLY A 76 8.42 20.60 -20.34
CA GLY A 76 7.19 19.85 -20.62
C GLY A 76 6.33 19.52 -19.40
N LEU A 77 6.53 20.15 -18.24
CA LEU A 77 5.78 19.85 -16.99
C LEU A 77 4.26 19.84 -17.19
N HIS A 78 3.72 20.81 -17.93
CA HIS A 78 2.30 20.86 -18.25
C HIS A 78 1.86 19.72 -19.19
N GLN A 79 2.67 19.39 -20.20
CA GLN A 79 2.37 18.28 -21.11
C GLN A 79 2.42 16.93 -20.40
N ALA A 80 3.38 16.75 -19.48
CA ALA A 80 3.51 15.55 -18.67
C ALA A 80 2.36 15.40 -17.66
N TYR A 81 1.91 16.53 -17.09
CA TYR A 81 0.71 16.57 -16.25
C TYR A 81 -0.55 16.22 -17.07
N ASP A 82 -0.79 16.87 -18.20
CA ASP A 82 -1.97 16.61 -19.04
C ASP A 82 -1.97 15.15 -19.52
N ALA A 83 -0.82 14.63 -19.94
CA ALA A 83 -0.67 13.22 -20.32
C ALA A 83 -0.95 12.26 -19.15
N ALA A 84 -0.53 12.59 -17.93
CA ALA A 84 -0.81 11.77 -16.75
C ALA A 84 -2.31 11.75 -16.42
N VAL A 85 -3.00 12.89 -16.54
CA VAL A 85 -4.45 12.98 -16.33
C VAL A 85 -5.21 12.22 -17.41
N GLU A 86 -4.84 12.37 -18.69
CA GLU A 86 -5.46 11.59 -19.77
C GLU A 86 -5.23 10.09 -19.58
N HIS A 87 -4.01 9.67 -19.21
CA HIS A 87 -3.74 8.26 -18.94
C HIS A 87 -4.55 7.74 -17.75
N ALA A 88 -4.75 8.53 -16.70
CA ALA A 88 -5.62 8.16 -15.60
C ALA A 88 -7.08 7.94 -16.06
N ARG A 89 -7.59 8.78 -16.96
CA ARG A 89 -8.92 8.61 -17.56
C ARG A 89 -8.99 7.34 -18.42
N GLU A 90 -7.93 7.03 -19.17
CA GLU A 90 -7.82 5.77 -19.91
C GLU A 90 -7.86 4.56 -18.96
N LEU A 91 -7.15 4.60 -17.83
CA LEU A 91 -7.18 3.52 -16.82
C LEU A 91 -8.60 3.33 -16.26
N VAL A 92 -9.31 4.41 -15.95
CA VAL A 92 -10.70 4.36 -15.47
C VAL A 92 -11.63 3.82 -16.56
N ALA A 93 -11.49 4.29 -17.80
CA ALA A 93 -12.26 3.81 -18.94
C ALA A 93 -12.01 2.31 -19.23
N ALA A 94 -10.79 1.83 -18.98
CA ALA A 94 -10.40 0.42 -19.04
C ALA A 94 -10.91 -0.42 -17.86
N GLY A 95 -11.54 0.20 -16.85
CA GLY A 95 -12.20 -0.50 -15.76
C GLY A 95 -11.47 -0.45 -14.41
N ALA A 96 -10.52 0.46 -14.23
CA ALA A 96 -9.97 0.76 -12.90
C ALA A 96 -11.04 1.37 -11.99
N ASP A 97 -11.15 0.84 -10.76
CA ASP A 97 -11.97 1.39 -9.68
C ASP A 97 -11.22 2.47 -8.88
N ILE A 98 -9.88 2.36 -8.83
CA ILE A 98 -8.96 3.25 -8.11
C ILE A 98 -7.78 3.57 -9.04
N VAL A 99 -7.31 4.81 -9.05
CA VAL A 99 -6.04 5.18 -9.69
C VAL A 99 -4.98 5.38 -8.61
N ASP A 100 -3.86 4.67 -8.73
CA ASP A 100 -2.73 4.72 -7.82
C ASP A 100 -1.60 5.57 -8.40
N VAL A 101 -1.43 6.77 -7.88
CA VAL A 101 -0.56 7.82 -8.41
C VAL A 101 0.78 7.80 -7.68
N GLY A 102 1.86 7.48 -8.38
CA GLY A 102 3.22 7.44 -7.84
C GLY A 102 4.19 8.38 -8.57
N GLY A 103 4.94 9.21 -7.82
CA GLY A 103 5.91 10.16 -8.37
C GLY A 103 7.37 9.68 -8.30
N GLU A 104 7.62 8.61 -7.55
CA GLU A 104 8.92 7.99 -7.32
C GLU A 104 8.90 6.55 -7.86
N SER A 105 9.92 6.16 -8.64
CA SER A 105 10.03 4.77 -9.09
C SER A 105 10.53 3.90 -7.95
N THR A 106 9.74 2.90 -7.57
CA THR A 106 10.14 1.88 -6.59
C THR A 106 10.82 0.66 -7.25
N ARG A 107 11.18 0.78 -8.54
CA ARG A 107 11.88 -0.27 -9.28
C ARG A 107 13.28 -0.51 -8.70
N PRO A 108 13.83 -1.73 -8.83
CA PRO A 108 15.18 -2.03 -8.36
C PRO A 108 16.21 -1.07 -8.98
N GLY A 109 17.01 -0.40 -8.14
CA GLY A 109 18.07 0.52 -8.57
C GLY A 109 17.62 1.91 -9.00
N ALA A 110 16.36 2.30 -8.74
CA ALA A 110 15.91 3.68 -8.98
C ALA A 110 16.46 4.64 -7.91
N ASP A 111 16.87 5.83 -8.34
CA ASP A 111 17.28 6.90 -7.44
C ASP A 111 16.07 7.54 -6.75
N ARG A 112 16.22 7.82 -5.45
CA ARG A 112 15.21 8.57 -4.71
C ARG A 112 15.18 10.02 -5.17
N VAL A 113 13.99 10.59 -5.24
CA VAL A 113 13.80 12.02 -5.53
C VAL A 113 13.53 12.80 -4.24
N PRO A 114 13.90 14.09 -4.17
CA PRO A 114 13.47 14.96 -3.09
C PRO A 114 11.95 14.98 -2.97
N VAL A 115 11.44 15.10 -1.74
CA VAL A 115 10.00 15.13 -1.44
C VAL A 115 9.28 16.22 -2.25
N GLU A 116 9.91 17.38 -2.43
CA GLU A 116 9.37 18.49 -3.20
C GLU A 116 9.17 18.13 -4.68
N VAL A 117 10.08 17.33 -5.24
CA VAL A 117 10.01 16.87 -6.63
C VAL A 117 8.90 15.83 -6.80
N GLU A 118 8.77 14.90 -5.86
CA GLU A 118 7.65 13.96 -5.84
C GLU A 118 6.32 14.72 -5.78
N GLN A 119 6.20 15.69 -4.87
CA GLN A 119 4.98 16.47 -4.70
C GLN A 119 4.60 17.29 -5.93
N GLN A 120 5.58 17.91 -6.60
CA GLN A 120 5.36 18.62 -7.87
C GLN A 120 4.80 17.70 -8.97
N ARG A 121 5.14 16.41 -8.94
CA ARG A 121 4.64 15.42 -9.89
C ARG A 121 3.24 14.94 -9.52
N VAL A 122 3.02 14.55 -8.27
CA VAL A 122 1.81 13.83 -7.88
C VAL A 122 0.64 14.75 -7.50
N LEU A 123 0.88 15.82 -6.74
CA LEU A 123 -0.20 16.60 -6.12
C LEU A 123 -1.15 17.24 -7.15
N PRO A 124 -0.66 17.85 -8.26
CA PRO A 124 -1.56 18.38 -9.28
C PRO A 124 -2.45 17.30 -9.90
N VAL A 125 -1.89 16.12 -10.18
CA VAL A 125 -2.63 14.99 -10.75
C VAL A 125 -3.68 14.49 -9.76
N VAL A 126 -3.31 14.29 -8.49
CA VAL A 126 -4.26 13.91 -7.43
C VAL A 126 -5.42 14.90 -7.35
N GLN A 127 -5.12 16.21 -7.29
CA GLN A 127 -6.15 17.25 -7.20
C GLN A 127 -7.16 17.17 -8.34
N GLN A 128 -6.68 16.99 -9.58
CA GLN A 128 -7.53 16.93 -10.77
C GLN A 128 -8.40 15.66 -10.78
N LEU A 129 -7.82 14.50 -10.47
CA LEU A 129 -8.56 13.24 -10.46
C LEU A 129 -9.64 13.22 -9.37
N VAL A 130 -9.33 13.77 -8.19
CA VAL A 130 -10.33 13.92 -7.11
C VAL A 130 -11.46 14.87 -7.54
N ALA A 131 -11.14 15.98 -8.20
CA ALA A 131 -12.16 16.91 -8.72
C ALA A 131 -13.08 16.25 -9.77
N GLU A 132 -12.59 15.25 -10.49
CA GLU A 132 -13.36 14.42 -11.43
C GLU A 132 -14.14 13.27 -10.75
N GLY A 133 -14.04 13.13 -9.43
CA GLY A 133 -14.69 12.08 -8.66
C GLY A 133 -14.04 10.70 -8.82
N ILE A 134 -12.80 10.64 -9.28
CA ILE A 134 -12.02 9.40 -9.41
C ILE A 134 -11.42 9.07 -8.04
N PRO A 135 -11.64 7.85 -7.49
CA PRO A 135 -10.95 7.43 -6.26
C PRO A 135 -9.44 7.34 -6.47
N VAL A 136 -8.68 8.09 -5.67
CA VAL A 136 -7.22 8.15 -5.76
C VAL A 136 -6.58 7.44 -4.57
N SER A 137 -5.57 6.63 -4.89
CA SER A 137 -4.51 6.20 -3.98
C SER A 137 -3.22 6.94 -4.32
N VAL A 138 -2.44 7.34 -3.32
CA VAL A 138 -1.11 7.91 -3.51
C VAL A 138 -0.04 6.87 -3.16
N ASP A 139 0.80 6.50 -4.13
CA ASP A 139 1.95 5.59 -3.95
C ASP A 139 3.15 6.41 -3.50
N THR A 140 3.39 6.46 -2.19
CA THR A 140 4.47 7.25 -1.58
C THR A 140 4.96 6.63 -0.29
N MET A 141 6.27 6.78 -0.05
CA MET A 141 6.92 6.47 1.23
C MET A 141 7.11 7.71 2.11
N ASN A 142 6.72 8.91 1.64
CA ASN A 142 7.00 10.17 2.33
C ASN A 142 5.72 10.69 2.99
N ALA A 143 5.72 10.81 4.33
CA ALA A 143 4.54 11.19 5.10
C ALA A 143 4.02 12.58 4.71
N ALA A 144 4.92 13.53 4.39
CA ALA A 144 4.55 14.86 3.93
C ALA A 144 3.82 14.87 2.57
N THR A 145 4.16 13.94 1.68
CA THR A 145 3.45 13.76 0.39
C THR A 145 2.09 13.13 0.63
N ALA A 146 2.02 12.10 1.48
CA ALA A 146 0.77 11.45 1.86
C ALA A 146 -0.22 12.43 2.50
N GLU A 147 0.22 13.24 3.47
CA GLU A 147 -0.61 14.23 4.17
C GLU A 147 -1.23 15.22 3.17
N ARG A 148 -0.42 15.81 2.28
CA ARG A 148 -0.89 16.74 1.25
C ARG A 148 -1.83 16.10 0.24
N ALA A 149 -1.56 14.87 -0.17
CA ALA A 149 -2.43 14.16 -1.11
C ALA A 149 -3.80 13.86 -0.49
N VAL A 150 -3.83 13.49 0.80
CA VAL A 150 -5.09 13.26 1.53
C VAL A 150 -5.84 14.57 1.78
N ASP A 151 -5.16 15.68 2.07
CA ASP A 151 -5.77 17.02 2.14
C ASP A 151 -6.46 17.42 0.82
N LEU A 152 -5.94 16.94 -0.31
CA LEU A 152 -6.54 17.12 -1.64
C LEU A 152 -7.67 16.12 -1.93
N GLY A 153 -7.93 15.16 -1.05
CA GLY A 153 -9.00 14.18 -1.13
C GLY A 153 -8.59 12.80 -1.65
N ALA A 154 -7.28 12.48 -1.71
CA ALA A 154 -6.86 11.09 -1.90
C ALA A 154 -7.43 10.20 -0.78
N ALA A 155 -7.99 9.05 -1.15
CA ALA A 155 -8.68 8.17 -0.22
C ALA A 155 -7.74 7.14 0.44
N ILE A 156 -6.62 6.82 -0.22
CA ILE A 156 -5.71 5.75 0.20
C ILE A 156 -4.28 6.26 0.13
N VAL A 157 -3.49 5.94 1.16
CA VAL A 157 -2.03 5.98 1.13
C VAL A 157 -1.53 4.56 0.85
N ASN A 158 -0.78 4.39 -0.21
CA ASN A 158 -0.13 3.14 -0.57
C ASN A 158 1.37 3.26 -0.32
N ASP A 159 1.84 2.69 0.79
CA ASP A 159 3.24 2.78 1.19
C ASP A 159 3.91 1.41 1.08
N VAL A 160 4.80 1.28 0.10
CA VAL A 160 5.59 0.06 -0.11
C VAL A 160 6.51 -0.29 1.06
N SER A 161 6.75 0.62 2.00
CA SER A 161 7.49 0.37 3.24
C SER A 161 6.60 -0.05 4.41
N GLY A 162 5.29 0.05 4.28
CA GLY A 162 4.34 -0.15 5.39
C GLY A 162 4.49 0.89 6.51
N GLY A 163 4.97 2.09 6.19
CA GLY A 163 5.26 3.17 7.14
C GLY A 163 6.58 3.00 7.88
N LEU A 164 7.55 2.27 7.31
CA LEU A 164 8.87 2.07 7.90
C LEU A 164 9.95 2.98 7.30
N ALA A 165 9.67 3.62 6.17
CA ALA A 165 10.59 4.56 5.54
C ALA A 165 10.52 5.98 6.14
N ASP A 166 9.38 6.33 6.75
CA ASP A 166 9.11 7.63 7.37
C ASP A 166 8.28 7.43 8.65
N ASP A 167 8.85 7.80 9.80
CA ASP A 167 8.26 7.59 11.12
C ASP A 167 6.96 8.38 11.32
N ASP A 168 6.74 9.45 10.54
CA ASP A 168 5.51 10.25 10.61
C ASP A 168 4.34 9.62 9.84
N MET A 169 4.56 8.59 9.02
CA MET A 169 3.51 8.00 8.17
C MET A 169 2.33 7.46 8.99
N ALA A 170 2.62 6.79 10.11
CA ALA A 170 1.58 6.25 10.98
C ALA A 170 0.72 7.36 11.61
N ARG A 171 1.33 8.50 11.96
CA ARG A 171 0.62 9.69 12.46
C ARG A 171 -0.32 10.24 11.40
N VAL A 172 0.17 10.43 10.17
CA VAL A 172 -0.61 10.94 9.04
C VAL A 172 -1.83 10.05 8.78
N VAL A 173 -1.65 8.74 8.64
CA VAL A 173 -2.75 7.80 8.39
C VAL A 173 -3.78 7.82 9.53
N ARG A 174 -3.32 7.81 10.79
CA ARG A 174 -4.19 7.88 11.97
C ARG A 174 -5.05 9.16 11.96
N ASP A 175 -4.40 10.32 11.80
CA ASP A 175 -5.03 11.62 11.97
C ASP A 175 -5.99 11.93 10.81
N THR A 176 -5.63 11.52 9.59
CA THR A 176 -6.43 11.78 8.38
C THR A 176 -7.56 10.77 8.16
N GLY A 177 -7.48 9.58 8.75
CA GLY A 177 -8.46 8.51 8.53
C GLY A 177 -8.37 7.83 7.16
N ALA A 178 -7.35 8.14 6.35
CA ALA A 178 -7.15 7.54 5.03
C ALA A 178 -7.01 6.00 5.11
N GLY A 179 -7.38 5.31 4.04
CA GLY A 179 -7.00 3.91 3.86
C GLY A 179 -5.48 3.78 3.80
N PHE A 180 -4.94 2.66 4.26
CA PHE A 180 -3.51 2.43 4.30
C PHE A 180 -3.17 1.04 3.78
N VAL A 181 -2.48 0.99 2.64
CA VAL A 181 -1.90 -0.25 2.13
C VAL A 181 -0.57 -0.47 2.83
N VAL A 182 -0.51 -1.50 3.67
CA VAL A 182 0.67 -1.93 4.42
C VAL A 182 1.33 -3.08 3.66
N MET A 183 2.37 -2.77 2.90
CA MET A 183 3.12 -3.78 2.17
C MET A 183 4.20 -4.42 3.03
N HIS A 184 4.43 -5.72 2.84
CA HIS A 184 5.63 -6.40 3.34
C HIS A 184 6.89 -5.75 2.76
N TRP A 185 7.84 -5.40 3.63
CA TRP A 185 9.05 -4.69 3.24
C TRP A 185 10.29 -5.18 3.99
N ARG A 186 11.39 -5.42 3.26
CA ARG A 186 12.72 -5.68 3.81
C ARG A 186 13.76 -4.79 3.13
N GLY A 187 13.69 -3.49 3.40
CA GLY A 187 14.64 -2.49 2.91
C GLY A 187 14.35 -1.98 1.48
N HIS A 188 15.04 -0.89 1.11
CA HIS A 188 14.81 -0.18 -0.14
C HIS A 188 15.16 -1.01 -1.39
N SER A 189 14.59 -0.59 -2.53
CA SER A 189 14.63 -1.31 -3.81
C SER A 189 16.05 -1.51 -4.36
N ASP A 190 16.99 -0.63 -4.00
CA ASP A 190 18.41 -0.71 -4.34
C ASP A 190 19.11 -1.96 -3.78
N ARG A 191 18.62 -2.47 -2.63
CA ARG A 191 19.22 -3.61 -1.92
C ARG A 191 18.25 -4.72 -1.53
N MET A 192 16.96 -4.58 -1.81
CA MET A 192 15.92 -5.50 -1.33
C MET A 192 16.16 -6.97 -1.68
N TYR A 193 16.77 -7.28 -2.84
CA TYR A 193 17.06 -8.67 -3.22
C TYR A 193 18.17 -9.32 -2.39
N ARG A 194 19.05 -8.53 -1.76
CA ARG A 194 20.01 -9.04 -0.78
C ARG A 194 19.31 -9.49 0.51
N ASN A 195 18.11 -8.99 0.76
CA ASN A 195 17.29 -9.33 1.93
C ASN A 195 16.22 -10.39 1.62
N ALA A 196 16.25 -10.99 0.42
CA ALA A 196 15.31 -12.01 -0.05
C ALA A 196 15.68 -13.43 0.45
N GLU A 197 16.11 -13.52 1.70
CA GLU A 197 16.50 -14.75 2.37
C GLU A 197 15.38 -15.21 3.29
N TYR A 198 14.75 -16.34 2.96
CA TYR A 198 13.69 -16.95 3.77
C TYR A 198 13.97 -18.43 3.92
N VAL A 199 13.69 -18.96 5.11
CA VAL A 199 13.56 -20.40 5.34
C VAL A 199 12.16 -20.86 4.92
N HIS A 200 11.15 -20.08 5.29
CA HIS A 200 9.74 -20.31 4.97
C HIS A 200 9.06 -19.00 4.56
N ALA A 201 9.13 -18.66 3.27
CA ALA A 201 8.74 -17.33 2.78
C ALA A 201 7.31 -16.93 3.18
N VAL A 202 6.34 -17.83 3.06
CA VAL A 202 4.93 -17.55 3.40
C VAL A 202 4.76 -17.21 4.88
N ASP A 203 5.30 -18.04 5.77
CA ASP A 203 5.12 -17.88 7.23
C ASP A 203 5.87 -16.66 7.76
N GLU A 204 7.08 -16.40 7.26
CA GLU A 204 7.87 -15.23 7.63
C GLU A 204 7.22 -13.92 7.16
N VAL A 205 6.82 -13.84 5.89
CA VAL A 205 6.15 -12.65 5.34
C VAL A 205 4.84 -12.39 6.07
N ARG A 206 4.04 -13.42 6.33
CA ARG A 206 2.80 -13.31 7.10
C ARG A 206 3.08 -12.72 8.49
N ARG A 207 4.03 -13.31 9.22
CA ARG A 207 4.37 -12.86 10.58
C ARG A 207 4.86 -11.41 10.59
N GLU A 208 5.69 -11.03 9.63
CA GLU A 208 6.24 -9.67 9.54
C GLU A 208 5.14 -8.64 9.24
N VAL A 209 4.19 -8.97 8.36
CA VAL A 209 3.01 -8.12 8.12
C VAL A 209 2.10 -8.05 9.35
N GLU A 210 1.82 -9.17 10.02
CA GLU A 210 1.02 -9.18 11.26
C GLU A 210 1.63 -8.30 12.35
N LEU A 211 2.94 -8.39 12.55
CA LEU A 211 3.66 -7.54 13.50
C LEU A 211 3.55 -6.07 13.13
N ARG A 212 3.76 -5.73 11.84
CA ARG A 212 3.68 -4.34 11.39
C ARG A 212 2.29 -3.75 11.57
N VAL A 213 1.25 -4.52 11.23
CA VAL A 213 -0.15 -4.11 11.47
C VAL A 213 -0.41 -3.91 12.96
N ALA A 214 0.06 -4.80 13.83
CA ALA A 214 -0.11 -4.65 15.27
C ALA A 214 0.55 -3.37 15.79
N GLU A 215 1.76 -3.04 15.33
CA GLU A 215 2.45 -1.78 15.67
C GLU A 215 1.64 -0.55 15.25
N LEU A 216 1.08 -0.55 14.04
CA LEU A 216 0.23 0.54 13.54
C LEU A 216 -1.05 0.71 14.37
N ILE A 217 -1.68 -0.39 14.78
CA ILE A 217 -2.87 -0.37 15.63
C ILE A 217 -2.54 0.19 17.01
N VAL A 218 -1.41 -0.19 17.60
CA VAL A 218 -0.95 0.31 18.91
C VAL A 218 -0.78 1.84 18.90
N VAL A 219 -0.35 2.43 17.78
CA VAL A 219 -0.19 3.89 17.64
C VAL A 219 -1.46 4.62 17.18
N GLY A 220 -2.57 3.90 17.01
CA GLY A 220 -3.91 4.45 16.80
C GLY A 220 -4.47 4.32 15.38
N VAL A 221 -3.77 3.71 14.42
CA VAL A 221 -4.35 3.40 13.11
C VAL A 221 -5.46 2.36 13.28
N ARG A 222 -6.67 2.64 12.79
CA ARG A 222 -7.79 1.72 12.97
C ARG A 222 -7.67 0.54 12.02
N GLN A 223 -8.07 -0.65 12.49
CA GLN A 223 -8.04 -1.87 11.70
C GLN A 223 -8.78 -1.75 10.36
N GLU A 224 -9.92 -1.05 10.36
CA GLU A 224 -10.75 -0.76 9.17
C GLU A 224 -10.05 0.11 8.10
N GLN A 225 -8.96 0.81 8.45
CA GLN A 225 -8.15 1.56 7.49
C GLN A 225 -7.18 0.66 6.72
N VAL A 226 -6.85 -0.51 7.24
CA VAL A 226 -5.69 -1.29 6.79
C VAL A 226 -6.07 -2.26 5.68
N VAL A 227 -5.30 -2.21 4.59
CA VAL A 227 -5.22 -3.24 3.55
C VAL A 227 -3.80 -3.80 3.58
N ILE A 228 -3.62 -5.11 3.59
CA ILE A 228 -2.28 -5.72 3.58
C ILE A 228 -1.86 -6.10 2.15
N ASP A 229 -0.57 -5.93 1.82
CA ASP A 229 0.03 -6.40 0.58
C ASP A 229 1.23 -7.32 0.89
N PRO A 230 1.23 -8.61 0.47
CA PRO A 230 2.35 -9.52 0.66
C PRO A 230 3.67 -9.10 -0.03
N GLY A 231 3.66 -8.04 -0.85
CA GLY A 231 4.85 -7.42 -1.42
C GLY A 231 5.51 -8.27 -2.50
N LEU A 232 4.74 -8.78 -3.47
CA LEU A 232 5.30 -9.57 -4.59
C LEU A 232 6.44 -8.80 -5.28
N GLY A 233 7.55 -9.45 -5.62
CA GLY A 233 8.71 -8.83 -6.27
C GLY A 233 9.51 -7.87 -5.38
N PHE A 234 9.11 -7.64 -4.13
CA PHE A 234 9.85 -6.86 -3.15
C PHE A 234 10.49 -7.80 -2.12
N ALA A 235 11.83 -7.77 -2.08
CA ALA A 235 12.65 -8.68 -1.27
C ALA A 235 12.24 -10.15 -1.43
N LYS A 236 11.89 -10.59 -2.65
CA LYS A 236 11.47 -11.96 -2.99
C LYS A 236 12.06 -12.39 -4.33
N GLN A 237 12.69 -13.57 -4.34
CA GLN A 237 13.20 -14.25 -5.53
C GLN A 237 12.06 -14.88 -6.34
N GLY A 238 12.36 -15.30 -7.59
CA GLY A 238 11.37 -15.82 -8.54
C GLY A 238 10.39 -16.85 -7.95
N ALA A 239 10.88 -17.94 -7.37
CA ALA A 239 10.05 -19.00 -6.78
C ALA A 239 9.24 -18.54 -5.55
N GLN A 240 9.85 -17.70 -4.70
CA GLN A 240 9.20 -17.18 -3.48
C GLN A 240 7.92 -16.39 -3.80
N ASN A 241 7.85 -15.71 -4.95
CA ASN A 241 6.61 -15.03 -5.36
C ASN A 241 5.45 -16.00 -5.63
N TRP A 242 5.75 -17.16 -6.20
CA TRP A 242 4.76 -18.22 -6.43
C TRP A 242 4.35 -18.89 -5.11
N GLU A 243 5.28 -19.08 -4.17
CA GLU A 243 4.97 -19.56 -2.82
C GLU A 243 3.99 -18.61 -2.11
N ILE A 244 4.22 -17.30 -2.20
CA ILE A 244 3.33 -16.28 -1.63
C ILE A 244 1.94 -16.31 -2.25
N LEU A 245 1.85 -16.42 -3.59
CA LEU A 245 0.56 -16.54 -4.28
C LEU A 245 -0.17 -17.84 -3.92
N ALA A 246 0.54 -18.96 -3.84
CA ALA A 246 -0.02 -20.26 -3.46
C ALA A 246 -0.43 -20.32 -1.98
N GLY A 247 0.21 -19.49 -1.13
CA GLY A 247 -0.09 -19.35 0.28
C GLY A 247 -1.08 -18.25 0.61
N TYR A 248 -1.82 -17.70 -0.37
CA TYR A 248 -2.72 -16.56 -0.20
C TYR A 248 -3.65 -16.69 1.02
N GLU A 249 -4.20 -17.88 1.26
CA GLU A 249 -5.14 -18.14 2.36
C GLU A 249 -4.52 -17.88 3.74
N ARG A 250 -3.19 -17.97 3.88
CA ARG A 250 -2.47 -17.60 5.10
C ARG A 250 -2.57 -16.09 5.37
N PHE A 251 -2.47 -15.26 4.33
CA PHE A 251 -2.65 -13.81 4.45
C PHE A 251 -4.10 -13.45 4.70
N ALA A 252 -5.04 -14.06 3.97
CA ALA A 252 -6.47 -13.86 4.19
C ALA A 252 -6.89 -14.22 5.63
N SER A 253 -6.24 -15.21 6.26
CA SER A 253 -6.53 -15.61 7.64
C SER A 253 -6.19 -14.55 8.70
N ILE A 254 -5.45 -13.49 8.35
CA ILE A 254 -5.23 -12.32 9.22
C ILE A 254 -6.55 -11.60 9.51
N GLY A 255 -7.56 -11.75 8.64
CA GLY A 255 -8.85 -11.08 8.79
C GLY A 255 -8.85 -9.63 8.30
N LEU A 256 -7.84 -9.27 7.50
CA LEU A 256 -7.72 -7.96 6.85
C LEU A 256 -7.89 -8.08 5.33
N PRO A 257 -8.36 -7.01 4.65
CA PRO A 257 -8.35 -6.91 3.20
C PRO A 257 -6.95 -7.15 2.63
N VAL A 258 -6.84 -7.95 1.56
CA VAL A 258 -5.55 -8.26 0.90
C VAL A 258 -5.51 -7.66 -0.51
N LEU A 259 -4.48 -6.87 -0.79
CA LEU A 259 -4.14 -6.38 -2.13
C LEU A 259 -3.12 -7.34 -2.78
N VAL A 260 -3.35 -7.71 -4.04
CA VAL A 260 -2.42 -8.51 -4.83
C VAL A 260 -1.84 -7.69 -5.99
N ALA A 261 -0.56 -7.36 -5.90
CA ALA A 261 0.15 -6.57 -6.92
C ALA A 261 1.15 -7.43 -7.71
N ALA A 262 0.70 -8.21 -8.71
CA ALA A 262 1.59 -9.05 -9.52
C ALA A 262 2.06 -8.39 -10.84
N SER A 263 1.39 -7.32 -11.25
CA SER A 263 1.42 -6.84 -12.64
C SER A 263 2.81 -6.56 -13.20
N ARG A 264 3.10 -7.20 -14.35
CA ARG A 264 4.33 -7.06 -15.14
C ARG A 264 5.65 -7.37 -14.39
N LYS A 265 5.58 -7.89 -13.17
CA LYS A 265 6.76 -8.20 -12.35
C LYS A 265 7.62 -9.29 -12.98
N ARG A 266 8.92 -9.26 -12.70
CA ARG A 266 9.93 -10.12 -13.34
C ARG A 266 9.69 -11.62 -13.13
N PHE A 267 9.07 -12.03 -12.02
CA PHE A 267 8.79 -13.45 -11.77
C PHE A 267 7.76 -14.06 -12.76
N LEU A 268 7.06 -13.23 -13.54
CA LEU A 268 6.16 -13.65 -14.62
C LEU A 268 6.89 -13.88 -15.95
N GLU A 269 8.19 -13.62 -16.02
CA GLU A 269 8.95 -13.87 -17.25
C GLU A 269 8.89 -15.34 -17.66
N GLY A 270 8.53 -15.59 -18.93
CA GLY A 270 8.36 -16.95 -19.46
C GLY A 270 7.07 -17.65 -19.01
N VAL A 271 6.18 -16.97 -18.27
CA VAL A 271 4.89 -17.50 -17.83
C VAL A 271 3.77 -16.75 -18.55
N GLY A 272 3.08 -17.42 -19.47
CA GLY A 272 2.01 -16.82 -20.28
C GLY A 272 2.50 -15.96 -21.45
N SER A 273 3.82 -15.80 -21.61
CA SER A 273 4.46 -15.18 -22.78
C SER A 273 5.84 -15.80 -23.02
N ALA A 274 6.44 -15.52 -24.19
CA ALA A 274 7.78 -16.00 -24.51
C ALA A 274 8.84 -15.47 -23.52
N ALA A 275 9.86 -16.27 -23.23
CA ALA A 275 11.00 -15.81 -22.44
C ALA A 275 11.66 -14.58 -23.10
N GLY A 276 11.99 -13.56 -22.30
CA GLY A 276 12.50 -12.28 -22.81
C GLY A 276 11.44 -11.36 -23.45
N ALA A 277 10.15 -11.72 -23.44
CA ALA A 277 9.11 -10.83 -23.93
C ALA A 277 9.05 -9.52 -23.10
N PRO A 278 8.72 -8.38 -23.74
CA PRO A 278 8.52 -7.10 -23.06
C PRO A 278 7.55 -7.21 -21.89
N PRO A 279 7.73 -6.42 -20.80
CA PRO A 279 6.85 -6.50 -19.62
C PRO A 279 5.35 -6.37 -19.91
N LYS A 280 4.97 -5.59 -20.94
CA LYS A 280 3.56 -5.44 -21.38
C LYS A 280 2.93 -6.75 -21.85
N ASP A 281 3.71 -7.69 -22.37
CA ASP A 281 3.19 -8.98 -22.85
C ASP A 281 2.84 -9.92 -21.69
N ARG A 282 3.04 -9.49 -20.43
CA ARG A 282 2.70 -10.22 -19.21
C ARG A 282 1.30 -9.87 -18.70
N ASP A 283 0.53 -9.05 -19.41
CA ASP A 283 -0.79 -8.60 -18.94
C ASP A 283 -1.82 -9.74 -18.89
N LEU A 284 -1.73 -10.74 -19.78
CA LEU A 284 -2.57 -11.95 -19.70
C LEU A 284 -2.24 -12.81 -18.47
N ALA A 285 -0.95 -13.00 -18.17
CA ALA A 285 -0.51 -13.69 -16.95
C ALA A 285 -0.96 -12.93 -15.69
N THR A 286 -0.89 -11.59 -15.74
CA THR A 286 -1.40 -10.70 -14.69
C THR A 286 -2.90 -10.92 -14.49
N ALA A 287 -3.70 -10.91 -15.56
CA ALA A 287 -5.14 -11.15 -15.48
C ALA A 287 -5.47 -12.53 -14.90
N ALA A 288 -4.75 -13.58 -15.30
CA ALA A 288 -4.93 -14.92 -14.73
C ALA A 288 -4.66 -14.95 -13.21
N ILE A 289 -3.61 -14.29 -12.74
CA ILE A 289 -3.34 -14.15 -11.30
C ILE A 289 -4.43 -13.35 -10.60
N SER A 290 -4.89 -12.26 -11.21
CA SER A 290 -5.98 -11.44 -10.67
C SER A 290 -7.28 -12.24 -10.49
N LEU A 291 -7.61 -13.11 -11.45
CA LEU A 291 -8.75 -14.03 -11.34
C LEU A 291 -8.58 -15.02 -10.17
N LEU A 292 -7.41 -15.64 -10.03
CA LEU A 292 -7.12 -16.58 -8.94
C LEU A 292 -7.13 -15.89 -7.56
N ALA A 293 -6.69 -14.64 -7.50
CA ALA A 293 -6.76 -13.80 -6.30
C ALA A 293 -8.21 -13.45 -5.95
N ALA A 294 -9.01 -13.06 -6.96
CA ALA A 294 -10.43 -12.75 -6.78
C ALA A 294 -11.25 -13.98 -6.36
N GLU A 295 -10.92 -15.17 -6.88
CA GLU A 295 -11.51 -16.44 -6.44
C GLU A 295 -11.30 -16.69 -4.94
N ARG A 296 -10.14 -16.27 -4.42
CA ARG A 296 -9.77 -16.40 -3.01
C ARG A 296 -10.22 -15.22 -2.15
N GLY A 297 -10.95 -14.25 -2.72
CA GLY A 297 -11.49 -13.11 -1.99
C GLY A 297 -10.49 -11.97 -1.77
N ALA A 298 -9.55 -11.74 -2.69
CA ALA A 298 -8.72 -10.54 -2.68
C ALA A 298 -9.58 -9.28 -2.71
N TRP A 299 -9.23 -8.31 -1.86
CA TRP A 299 -9.90 -7.01 -1.80
C TRP A 299 -9.67 -6.21 -3.08
N GLY A 300 -8.44 -6.27 -3.60
CA GLY A 300 -8.06 -5.60 -4.82
C GLY A 300 -6.87 -6.24 -5.52
N VAL A 301 -6.69 -5.86 -6.77
CA VAL A 301 -5.53 -6.20 -7.59
C VAL A 301 -4.94 -4.93 -8.18
N ARG A 302 -3.61 -4.81 -8.15
CA ARG A 302 -2.90 -3.61 -8.65
C ARG A 302 -2.24 -3.89 -10.00
N VAL A 303 -2.64 -3.17 -11.05
CA VAL A 303 -2.33 -3.50 -12.45
C VAL A 303 -1.96 -2.30 -13.32
N HIS A 304 -1.08 -2.52 -14.30
CA HIS A 304 -0.73 -1.52 -15.31
C HIS A 304 -1.78 -1.40 -16.42
N ASP A 305 -2.39 -2.51 -16.83
CA ASP A 305 -3.47 -2.56 -17.82
C ASP A 305 -4.75 -3.12 -17.17
N PRO A 306 -5.72 -2.25 -16.85
CA PRO A 306 -6.97 -2.67 -16.24
C PRO A 306 -7.85 -3.53 -17.17
N ALA A 307 -7.81 -3.32 -18.48
CA ALA A 307 -8.78 -3.92 -19.42
C ALA A 307 -8.82 -5.46 -19.37
N PRO A 308 -7.68 -6.19 -19.51
CA PRO A 308 -7.70 -7.65 -19.43
C PRO A 308 -8.10 -8.15 -18.04
N THR A 309 -7.73 -7.42 -16.99
CA THR A 309 -8.09 -7.77 -15.61
C THR A 309 -9.58 -7.61 -15.37
N ARG A 310 -10.18 -6.50 -15.81
CA ARG A 310 -11.63 -6.28 -15.70
C ARG A 310 -12.41 -7.34 -16.49
N ALA A 311 -11.94 -7.71 -17.67
CA ALA A 311 -12.58 -8.75 -18.48
C ALA A 311 -12.66 -10.11 -17.77
N VAL A 312 -11.57 -10.57 -17.14
CA VAL A 312 -11.60 -11.85 -16.40
C VAL A 312 -12.42 -11.76 -15.12
N LEU A 313 -12.45 -10.60 -14.46
CA LEU A 313 -13.29 -10.38 -13.28
C LEU A 313 -14.78 -10.33 -13.65
N ASP A 314 -15.14 -9.76 -14.80
CA ASP A 314 -16.52 -9.81 -15.31
C ASP A 314 -16.99 -11.25 -15.57
N VAL A 315 -16.11 -12.10 -16.11
CA VAL A 315 -16.39 -13.54 -16.27
C VAL A 315 -16.57 -14.21 -14.91
N TRP A 316 -15.70 -13.90 -13.94
CA TRP A 316 -15.80 -14.43 -12.58
C TRP A 316 -17.10 -14.05 -11.88
N ASP A 317 -17.48 -12.78 -11.97
CA ASP A 317 -18.70 -12.25 -11.38
C ASP A 317 -19.93 -12.92 -12.00
N ALA A 318 -19.96 -13.07 -13.33
CA ALA A 318 -21.02 -13.80 -14.04
C ALA A 318 -21.07 -15.29 -13.64
N TRP A 319 -19.90 -15.95 -13.50
CA TRP A 319 -19.82 -17.34 -13.08
C TRP A 319 -20.36 -17.55 -11.67
N ARG A 320 -19.98 -16.67 -10.72
CA ARG A 320 -20.45 -16.74 -9.33
C ARG A 320 -21.94 -16.51 -9.22
N ALA A 321 -22.48 -15.54 -9.95
CA ALA A 321 -23.91 -15.23 -9.96
C ALA A 321 -24.78 -16.41 -10.44
N ALA A 322 -24.22 -17.30 -11.28
CA ALA A 322 -24.93 -18.51 -11.72
C ALA A 322 -24.89 -19.67 -10.71
N ARG A 323 -24.07 -19.58 -9.64
CA ARG A 323 -23.96 -20.60 -8.59
C ARG A 323 -24.88 -20.32 -7.38
N SER A 324 -25.34 -19.09 -7.24
CA SER A 324 -26.29 -18.64 -6.22
C SER A 324 -27.73 -18.84 -6.66
#